data_AF-A0A5S4GN84-F1
#
_entry.id   AF-A0A5S4GN84-F1
#
_cell.length_a   1.000
_cell.length_b   1.000
_cell.length_c   1.000
_cell.angle_alpha   90.00
_cell.angle_beta   90.00
_cell.angle_gamma   90.00
#
_symmetry.space_group_name_H-M   'P 1'
#
loop_
_entity.id
_entity.type
_entity.pdbx_description
1 polymer ?
#
loop_
_entity_poly.entity_id
_entity_poly.type
_entity_poly.pdbx_seq_one_letter_code
_entity_poly.pdbx_strand_id
1 'polypeptide(L)'
;MSTILVTGATGTVGGEVARQLRAEGAEVRALSRSSSPGADLREPASLPLDGVGSVFLVWPFATAEGAREVIEAIAGRARRVVYLSSAAVRDHEREVERLIEESGLEWTVLRPHAFAANTLRWARQVRAGVVRGAHGPAAMPLIHERDVAAVAVRALLDDGHHGAVHELTGPEPITQADQVRVISEITGLPARWLEVSPEHTRAELLATGWPPQAVDGILQAQHDLVTRPAPVTGTVEEVTKSAPSTFGEWVAEHAARFRTAPTP
;
A
#
# COMPACT_ATOMS: atom_id res chain seq x y z
N MET A 1 -27.76 10.37 1.24
CA MET A 1 -26.41 10.02 0.76
C MET A 1 -26.06 8.68 1.38
N SER A 2 -25.37 7.80 0.66
CA SER A 2 -25.03 6.48 1.19
C SER A 2 -23.65 6.52 1.85
N THR A 3 -23.52 5.88 3.01
CA THR A 3 -22.28 5.84 3.79
C THR A 3 -21.22 4.99 3.08
N ILE A 4 -19.95 5.41 3.11
CA ILE A 4 -18.82 4.62 2.64
C ILE A 4 -18.12 4.00 3.85
N LEU A 5 -18.03 2.66 3.87
CA LEU A 5 -17.28 1.94 4.89
C LEU A 5 -15.82 1.82 4.46
N VAL A 6 -14.89 2.24 5.31
CA VAL A 6 -13.44 2.11 5.07
C VAL A 6 -12.87 1.11 6.06
N THR A 7 -12.43 -0.05 5.58
CA THR A 7 -11.67 -1.00 6.41
C THR A 7 -10.20 -0.60 6.48
N GLY A 8 -9.52 -0.99 7.56
CA GLY A 8 -8.12 -0.59 7.77
C GLY A 8 -7.92 0.93 7.89
N ALA A 9 -8.93 1.66 8.37
CA ALA A 9 -8.93 3.13 8.43
C ALA A 9 -7.86 3.75 9.34
N THR A 10 -7.17 2.94 10.15
CA THR A 10 -6.01 3.36 10.96
C THR A 10 -4.66 3.02 10.30
N GLY A 11 -4.69 2.29 9.18
CA GLY A 11 -3.52 1.98 8.38
C GLY A 11 -3.15 3.11 7.42
N THR A 12 -1.97 2.99 6.80
CA THR A 12 -1.38 4.03 5.93
C THR A 12 -2.31 4.45 4.79
N VAL A 13 -2.82 3.49 4.01
CA VAL A 13 -3.71 3.79 2.86
C VAL A 13 -5.15 4.06 3.32
N GLY A 14 -5.71 3.20 4.18
CA GLY A 14 -7.11 3.34 4.62
C GLY A 14 -7.37 4.65 5.39
N GLY A 15 -6.42 5.12 6.19
CA GLY A 15 -6.52 6.41 6.86
C GLY A 15 -6.57 7.58 5.88
N GLU A 16 -5.76 7.50 4.82
CA GLU A 16 -5.71 8.52 3.77
C GLU A 16 -6.97 8.50 2.90
N VAL A 17 -7.52 7.32 2.57
CA VAL A 17 -8.83 7.18 1.93
C VAL A 17 -9.92 7.83 2.78
N ALA A 18 -9.97 7.51 4.07
CA ALA A 18 -10.96 8.09 4.98
C ALA A 18 -10.81 9.61 5.14
N ARG A 19 -9.58 10.15 5.06
CA ARG A 19 -9.30 11.58 5.10
C ARG A 19 -9.79 12.28 3.84
N GLN A 20 -9.42 11.76 2.66
CA GLN A 20 -9.76 12.35 1.37
C GLN A 20 -11.27 12.27 1.08
N LEU A 21 -11.93 11.14 1.37
CA LEU A 21 -13.38 11.02 1.25
C LEU A 21 -14.13 12.08 2.06
N ARG A 22 -13.69 12.36 3.29
CA ARG A 22 -14.29 13.42 4.13
C ARG A 22 -14.06 14.82 3.56
N ALA A 23 -12.90 15.05 2.94
CA ALA A 23 -12.61 16.33 2.27
C ALA A 23 -13.52 16.56 1.05
N GLU A 24 -13.92 15.49 0.37
CA GLU A 24 -14.93 15.48 -0.72
C GLU A 24 -16.38 15.55 -0.19
N GLY A 25 -16.58 15.67 1.13
CA GLY A 25 -17.91 15.74 1.75
C GLY A 25 -18.66 14.42 1.84
N ALA A 26 -18.00 13.28 1.57
CA ALA A 26 -18.63 11.97 1.70
C ALA A 26 -18.80 11.56 3.17
N GLU A 27 -19.87 10.82 3.45
CA GLU A 27 -20.11 10.24 4.77
C GLU A 27 -19.26 8.97 4.94
N VAL A 28 -18.30 9.01 5.86
CA VAL A 28 -17.33 7.92 6.07
C VAL A 28 -17.54 7.23 7.41
N ARG A 29 -17.76 5.91 7.33
CA ARG A 29 -17.69 5.01 8.48
C ARG A 29 -16.33 4.32 8.48
N ALA A 30 -15.49 4.64 9.46
CA ALA A 30 -14.16 4.05 9.60
C ALA A 30 -14.24 2.78 10.46
N LEU A 31 -13.87 1.63 9.89
CA LEU A 31 -13.71 0.39 10.64
C LEU A 31 -12.39 0.44 11.40
N SER A 32 -12.45 0.40 12.73
CA SER A 32 -11.28 0.19 13.58
C SER A 32 -11.58 -0.90 14.60
N ARG A 33 -10.59 -1.73 14.92
CA ARG A 33 -10.70 -2.67 16.06
C ARG A 33 -10.92 -1.94 17.39
N SER A 34 -10.58 -0.66 17.44
CA SER A 34 -10.73 0.20 18.63
C SER A 34 -12.00 1.07 18.59
N SER A 35 -12.86 0.97 17.57
CA SER A 35 -14.16 1.67 17.58
C SER A 35 -15.12 1.02 18.57
N SER A 36 -16.15 1.74 19.00
CA SER A 36 -17.24 1.18 19.80
C SER A 36 -18.56 1.30 19.04
N PRO A 37 -19.21 0.18 18.65
CA PRO A 37 -18.75 -1.19 18.84
C PRO A 37 -17.50 -1.51 17.99
N GLY A 38 -16.67 -2.42 18.49
CA GLY A 38 -15.52 -2.94 17.76
C GLY A 38 -16.04 -3.86 16.65
N ALA A 39 -15.45 -3.76 15.46
CA ALA A 39 -15.81 -4.60 14.33
C ALA A 39 -14.56 -5.28 13.76
N ASP A 40 -14.71 -6.56 13.43
CA ASP A 40 -13.63 -7.44 12.99
C ASP A 40 -14.02 -8.10 11.67
N LEU A 41 -13.10 -8.09 10.69
CA LEU A 41 -13.28 -8.80 9.43
C LEU A 41 -13.40 -10.33 9.64
N ARG A 42 -12.89 -10.88 10.74
CA ARG A 42 -13.07 -12.30 11.09
C ARG A 42 -14.47 -12.62 11.60
N GLU A 43 -15.26 -11.60 11.90
CA GLU A 43 -16.63 -11.72 12.38
C GLU A 43 -17.55 -10.91 11.45
N PRO A 44 -17.94 -11.44 10.27
CA PRO A 44 -18.72 -10.70 9.27
C PRO A 44 -20.00 -10.05 9.82
N ALA A 45 -20.64 -10.69 10.81
CA ALA A 45 -21.83 -10.18 11.49
C ALA A 45 -21.57 -8.90 12.32
N SER A 46 -20.32 -8.63 12.70
CA SER A 46 -19.92 -7.41 13.42
C SER A 46 -19.74 -6.20 12.49
N LEU A 47 -19.72 -6.42 11.16
CA LEU A 47 -19.47 -5.35 10.20
C LEU A 47 -20.66 -4.39 10.14
N PRO A 48 -20.45 -3.07 10.37
CA PRO A 48 -21.53 -2.11 10.38
C PRO A 48 -21.91 -1.75 8.94
N LEU A 49 -22.67 -2.63 8.29
CA LEU A 49 -23.04 -2.51 6.87
C LEU A 49 -24.41 -1.82 6.66
N ASP A 50 -25.15 -1.54 7.72
CA ASP A 50 -26.43 -0.84 7.60
C ASP A 50 -26.25 0.58 7.04
N GLY A 51 -26.95 0.86 5.94
CA GLY A 51 -26.87 2.13 5.19
C GLY A 51 -25.61 2.31 4.33
N VAL A 52 -24.73 1.31 4.29
CA VAL A 52 -23.48 1.35 3.51
C VAL A 52 -23.76 1.04 2.04
N GLY A 53 -23.33 1.91 1.15
CA GLY A 53 -23.48 1.71 -0.31
C GLY A 53 -22.18 1.36 -1.00
N SER A 54 -21.04 1.68 -0.39
CA SER A 54 -19.72 1.36 -0.93
C SER A 54 -18.74 1.00 0.17
N VAL A 55 -17.81 0.09 -0.12
CA VAL A 55 -16.79 -0.38 0.82
C VAL A 55 -15.40 -0.21 0.21
N PHE A 56 -14.49 0.43 0.93
CA PHE A 56 -13.06 0.28 0.71
C PHE A 56 -12.55 -0.87 1.57
N LEU A 57 -12.08 -1.94 0.93
CA LEU A 57 -11.65 -3.16 1.58
C LEU A 57 -10.13 -3.29 1.54
N VAL A 58 -9.52 -3.35 2.72
CA VAL A 58 -8.18 -3.87 2.96
C VAL A 58 -8.32 -5.26 3.60
N TRP A 59 -7.65 -6.26 3.03
CA TRP A 59 -7.58 -7.61 3.61
C TRP A 59 -6.26 -7.79 4.37
N PRO A 60 -6.27 -7.78 5.71
CA PRO A 60 -5.03 -7.72 6.50
C PRO A 60 -4.45 -9.10 6.85
N PHE A 61 -4.98 -10.19 6.28
CA PHE A 61 -4.59 -11.56 6.62
C PHE A 61 -3.72 -12.18 5.52
N ALA A 62 -2.81 -13.07 5.91
CA ALA A 62 -1.91 -13.78 4.98
C ALA A 62 -2.57 -14.97 4.26
N THR A 63 -3.86 -15.22 4.53
CA THR A 63 -4.68 -16.27 3.92
C THR A 63 -6.00 -15.64 3.47
N ALA A 64 -6.71 -16.29 2.55
CA ALA A 64 -8.07 -15.90 2.14
C ALA A 64 -9.16 -16.53 3.03
N GLU A 65 -8.77 -17.11 4.18
CA GLU A 65 -9.70 -17.76 5.11
C GLU A 65 -10.68 -16.73 5.67
N GLY A 66 -11.98 -17.00 5.56
CA GLY A 66 -13.05 -16.08 5.98
C GLY A 66 -13.37 -14.98 4.96
N ALA A 67 -12.63 -14.87 3.85
CA ALA A 67 -12.85 -13.81 2.85
C ALA A 67 -14.21 -13.95 2.17
N ARG A 68 -14.64 -15.18 1.88
CA ARG A 68 -15.92 -15.46 1.23
C ARG A 68 -17.07 -14.91 2.05
N GLU A 69 -17.12 -15.22 3.34
CA GLU A 69 -18.18 -14.83 4.26
C GLU A 69 -18.24 -13.31 4.43
N VAL A 70 -17.08 -12.64 4.46
CA VAL A 70 -17.00 -11.18 4.48
C VAL A 70 -17.55 -10.57 3.19
N ILE A 71 -17.12 -11.08 2.04
CA ILE A 71 -17.51 -10.56 0.73
C ILE A 71 -18.99 -10.78 0.49
N GLU A 72 -19.55 -11.94 0.87
CA GLU A 72 -20.99 -12.22 0.81
C GLU A 72 -21.78 -11.27 1.72
N ALA A 73 -21.30 -10.99 2.94
CA ALA A 73 -21.93 -10.01 3.83
C ALA A 73 -21.93 -8.59 3.21
N ILE A 74 -20.82 -8.18 2.58
CA ILE A 74 -20.73 -6.90 1.87
C ILE A 74 -21.69 -6.89 0.67
N ALA A 75 -21.69 -7.92 -0.17
CA ALA A 75 -22.54 -8.03 -1.36
C ALA A 75 -24.04 -8.00 -1.04
N GLY A 76 -24.44 -8.50 0.13
CA GLY A 76 -25.83 -8.44 0.58
C GLY A 76 -26.31 -7.04 1.03
N ARG A 77 -25.41 -6.05 1.16
CA ARG A 77 -25.71 -4.74 1.77
C ARG A 77 -25.22 -3.55 0.94
N ALA A 78 -24.03 -3.63 0.38
CA ALA A 78 -23.40 -2.58 -0.42
C ALA A 78 -23.54 -2.86 -1.92
N ARG A 79 -23.48 -1.80 -2.71
CA ARG A 79 -23.48 -1.88 -4.18
C ARG A 79 -22.07 -2.05 -4.73
N ARG A 80 -21.08 -1.41 -4.11
CA ARG A 80 -19.74 -1.20 -4.66
C ARG A 80 -18.64 -1.60 -3.69
N VAL A 81 -17.55 -2.16 -4.21
CA VAL A 81 -16.34 -2.44 -3.42
C VAL A 81 -15.09 -2.01 -4.17
N VAL A 82 -14.18 -1.32 -3.47
CA VAL A 82 -12.83 -1.04 -3.94
C VAL A 82 -11.87 -1.81 -3.05
N TYR A 83 -11.17 -2.77 -3.63
CA TYR A 83 -10.24 -3.65 -2.91
C TYR A 83 -8.79 -3.21 -3.10
N LEU A 84 -8.08 -2.99 -1.99
CA LEU A 84 -6.64 -2.81 -1.99
C LEU A 84 -5.93 -4.16 -2.01
N SER A 85 -5.48 -4.55 -3.20
CA SER A 85 -4.66 -5.73 -3.47
C SER A 85 -3.17 -5.35 -3.54
N SER A 86 -2.36 -6.09 -4.31
CA SER A 86 -0.93 -5.90 -4.53
C SER A 86 -0.56 -6.34 -5.95
N ALA A 87 0.34 -5.61 -6.63
CA ALA A 87 0.81 -6.01 -7.96
C ALA A 87 1.65 -7.30 -7.94
N ALA A 88 2.23 -7.67 -6.80
CA ALA A 88 2.90 -8.95 -6.64
C ALA A 88 1.94 -10.15 -6.65
N VAL A 89 0.62 -9.90 -6.45
CA VAL A 89 -0.51 -10.83 -6.34
C VAL A 89 -0.08 -12.23 -5.90
N ARG A 90 -0.11 -12.53 -4.60
CA ARG A 90 0.15 -13.90 -4.11
C ARG A 90 -1.16 -14.68 -4.10
N ASP A 91 -1.09 -15.96 -3.75
CA ASP A 91 -2.24 -16.87 -3.89
C ASP A 91 -3.47 -16.42 -3.09
N HIS A 92 -3.28 -15.84 -1.91
CA HIS A 92 -4.40 -15.33 -1.12
C HIS A 92 -5.00 -14.05 -1.70
N GLU A 93 -4.20 -13.08 -2.16
CA GLU A 93 -4.76 -11.90 -2.82
C GLU A 93 -5.54 -12.30 -4.08
N ARG A 94 -5.01 -13.26 -4.85
CA ARG A 94 -5.68 -13.78 -6.06
C ARG A 94 -7.04 -14.43 -5.73
N GLU A 95 -7.12 -15.18 -4.63
CA GLU A 95 -8.38 -15.77 -4.17
C GLU A 95 -9.37 -14.71 -3.67
N VAL A 96 -8.92 -13.69 -2.93
CA VAL A 96 -9.78 -12.57 -2.51
C VAL A 96 -10.29 -11.78 -3.73
N GLU A 97 -9.43 -11.48 -4.71
CA GLU A 97 -9.84 -10.85 -5.97
C GLU A 97 -10.91 -11.68 -6.68
N ARG A 98 -10.69 -12.99 -6.87
CA ARG A 98 -11.66 -13.89 -7.50
C ARG A 98 -13.00 -13.89 -6.79
N LEU A 99 -13.01 -13.96 -5.45
CA LEU A 99 -14.24 -13.91 -4.66
C LEU A 99 -15.00 -12.58 -4.84
N ILE A 100 -14.27 -11.46 -4.96
CA ILE A 100 -14.85 -10.15 -5.23
C ILE A 100 -15.42 -10.09 -6.65
N GLU A 101 -14.70 -10.61 -7.64
CA GLU A 101 -15.13 -10.63 -9.04
C GLU A 101 -16.42 -11.43 -9.23
N GLU A 102 -16.58 -12.52 -8.46
CA GLU A 102 -17.75 -13.39 -8.47
C GLU A 102 -18.92 -12.90 -7.57
N SER A 103 -18.72 -11.83 -6.79
CA SER A 103 -19.68 -11.40 -5.76
C SER A 103 -20.93 -10.69 -6.28
N GLY A 104 -20.92 -10.25 -7.55
CA GLY A 104 -21.97 -9.41 -8.13
C GLY A 104 -21.91 -7.92 -7.71
N LEU A 105 -20.92 -7.52 -6.92
CA LEU A 105 -20.65 -6.12 -6.59
C LEU A 105 -20.13 -5.35 -7.82
N GLU A 106 -20.36 -4.04 -7.84
CA GLU A 106 -19.56 -3.11 -8.64
C GLU A 106 -18.15 -3.05 -8.06
N TRP A 107 -17.25 -3.89 -8.55
CA TRP A 107 -15.92 -4.03 -7.99
C TRP A 107 -14.85 -3.23 -8.75
N THR A 108 -13.83 -2.79 -8.02
CA THR A 108 -12.56 -2.27 -8.54
C THR A 108 -11.42 -2.84 -7.69
N VAL A 109 -10.35 -3.30 -8.33
CA VAL A 109 -9.15 -3.79 -7.65
C VAL A 109 -8.01 -2.79 -7.85
N LEU A 110 -7.31 -2.43 -6.78
CA LEU A 110 -6.12 -1.59 -6.81
C LEU A 110 -4.88 -2.44 -6.52
N ARG A 111 -3.93 -2.48 -7.45
CA ARG A 111 -2.68 -3.23 -7.35
C ARG A 111 -1.47 -2.28 -7.32
N PRO A 112 -1.15 -1.68 -6.16
CA PRO A 112 0.09 -0.92 -6.00
C PRO A 112 1.31 -1.84 -6.12
N HIS A 113 2.38 -1.33 -6.73
CA HIS A 113 3.65 -2.04 -6.85
C HIS A 113 4.50 -1.96 -5.58
N ALA A 114 5.19 -0.84 -5.35
CA ALA A 114 6.09 -0.66 -4.21
C ALA A 114 5.80 0.68 -3.53
N PHE A 115 5.57 0.69 -2.22
CA PHE A 115 5.27 1.91 -1.48
C PHE A 115 6.55 2.69 -1.14
N ALA A 116 6.51 4.02 -1.29
CA ALA A 116 7.57 4.91 -0.80
C ALA A 116 7.80 4.74 0.72
N ALA A 117 6.73 4.49 1.48
CA ALA A 117 6.77 4.21 2.91
C ALA A 117 7.65 3.01 3.32
N ASN A 118 7.95 2.08 2.41
CA ASN A 118 8.85 0.97 2.70
C ASN A 118 10.27 1.44 3.03
N THR A 119 10.67 2.63 2.58
CA THR A 119 11.98 3.23 2.88
C THR A 119 12.14 3.63 4.36
N LEU A 120 11.03 3.73 5.13
CA LEU A 120 11.09 3.98 6.57
C LEU A 120 11.81 2.87 7.35
N ARG A 121 11.91 1.65 6.80
CA ARG A 121 12.72 0.58 7.38
C ARG A 121 14.20 0.99 7.54
N TRP A 122 14.67 1.90 6.70
CA TRP A 122 16.04 2.42 6.75
C TRP A 122 16.20 3.59 7.72
N ALA A 123 15.14 4.10 8.35
CA ALA A 123 15.22 5.32 9.17
C ALA A 123 16.32 5.27 10.24
N ARG A 124 16.51 4.13 10.92
CA ARG A 124 17.62 3.94 11.88
C ARG A 124 18.99 4.00 11.20
N GLN A 125 19.15 3.38 10.04
CA GLN A 125 20.40 3.35 9.29
C GLN A 125 20.74 4.71 8.68
N VAL A 126 19.73 5.43 8.20
CA VAL A 126 19.83 6.82 7.72
C VAL A 126 20.37 7.72 8.83
N ARG A 127 19.82 7.62 10.06
CA ARG A 127 20.36 8.36 11.22
C ARG A 127 21.78 7.97 11.59
N ALA A 128 22.15 6.71 11.36
CA ALA A 128 23.50 6.21 11.59
C ALA A 128 24.48 6.57 10.45
N GLY A 129 24.02 7.22 9.38
CA GLY A 129 24.83 7.70 8.27
C GLY A 129 25.16 6.67 7.19
N VAL A 130 24.83 5.39 7.37
CA VAL A 130 25.10 4.34 6.37
C VAL A 130 23.92 3.38 6.28
N VAL A 131 23.30 3.34 5.10
CA VAL A 131 22.31 2.33 4.73
C VAL A 131 23.00 1.21 3.99
N ARG A 132 22.91 -0.02 4.50
CA ARG A 132 23.47 -1.22 3.89
C ARG A 132 22.40 -2.00 3.14
N GLY A 133 22.76 -2.51 1.99
CA GLY A 133 21.94 -3.43 1.24
C GLY A 133 22.65 -3.97 0.01
N ALA A 134 22.05 -5.01 -0.55
CA ALA A 134 22.41 -5.53 -1.86
C ALA A 134 21.60 -4.83 -2.95
N HIS A 135 22.16 -4.83 -4.16
CA HIS A 135 21.55 -4.33 -5.39
C HIS A 135 21.14 -2.85 -5.31
N GLY A 136 22.10 -1.97 -4.98
CA GLY A 136 21.92 -0.52 -5.02
C GLY A 136 21.30 0.00 -6.33
N PRO A 137 21.67 -0.54 -7.51
CA PRO A 137 21.05 -0.17 -8.79
C PRO A 137 19.62 -0.68 -9.03
N ALA A 138 19.07 -1.54 -8.17
CA ALA A 138 17.69 -2.04 -8.34
C ALA A 138 16.70 -0.88 -8.26
N ALA A 139 15.89 -0.69 -9.31
CA ALA A 139 15.01 0.46 -9.46
C ALA A 139 13.53 0.08 -9.45
N MET A 140 12.72 0.82 -8.69
CA MET A 140 11.27 0.64 -8.63
C MET A 140 10.55 2.00 -8.64
N PRO A 141 9.37 2.11 -9.27
CA PRO A 141 8.55 3.30 -9.21
C PRO A 141 7.73 3.33 -7.93
N LEU A 142 8.29 3.98 -6.90
CA LEU A 142 7.72 4.01 -5.56
C LEU A 142 6.46 4.88 -5.51
N ILE A 143 5.31 4.26 -5.22
CA ILE A 143 4.03 4.97 -5.11
C ILE A 143 3.83 5.57 -3.72
N HIS A 144 3.29 6.78 -3.70
CA HIS A 144 2.83 7.44 -2.49
C HIS A 144 1.45 6.90 -2.06
N GLU A 145 1.27 6.58 -0.78
CA GLU A 145 -0.03 6.12 -0.24
C GLU A 145 -1.21 7.07 -0.52
N ARG A 146 -0.95 8.38 -0.66
CA ARG A 146 -1.99 9.37 -0.98
C ARG A 146 -2.50 9.25 -2.40
N ASP A 147 -1.67 8.80 -3.32
CA ASP A 147 -2.04 8.60 -4.72
C ASP A 147 -2.88 7.33 -4.85
N VAL A 148 -2.52 6.27 -4.11
CA VAL A 148 -3.36 5.06 -4.00
C VAL A 148 -4.73 5.42 -3.44
N ALA A 149 -4.76 6.23 -2.38
CA ALA A 149 -6.00 6.69 -1.78
C ALA A 149 -6.82 7.58 -2.73
N ALA A 150 -6.17 8.46 -3.50
CA ALA A 150 -6.85 9.31 -4.47
C ALA A 150 -7.53 8.48 -5.58
N VAL A 151 -6.83 7.45 -6.10
CA VAL A 151 -7.43 6.50 -7.04
C VAL A 151 -8.60 5.75 -6.40
N ALA A 152 -8.45 5.31 -5.15
CA ALA A 152 -9.53 4.64 -4.42
C ALA A 152 -10.75 5.55 -4.23
N VAL A 153 -10.55 6.83 -3.90
CA VAL A 153 -11.60 7.83 -3.75
C VAL A 153 -12.37 8.01 -5.06
N ARG A 154 -11.68 8.16 -6.19
CA ARG A 154 -12.35 8.24 -7.51
C ARG A 154 -13.10 6.95 -7.82
N ALA A 155 -12.50 5.79 -7.59
CA ALA A 155 -13.16 4.50 -7.78
C ALA A 155 -14.41 4.30 -6.89
N LEU A 156 -14.44 4.90 -5.70
CA LEU A 156 -15.59 4.85 -4.80
C LEU A 156 -16.69 5.83 -5.23
N LEU A 157 -16.34 7.04 -5.68
CA LEU A 157 -17.28 8.12 -5.93
C LEU A 157 -17.78 8.20 -7.38
N ASP A 158 -16.97 7.77 -8.35
CA ASP A 158 -17.28 7.88 -9.77
C ASP A 158 -17.77 6.54 -10.35
N ASP A 159 -18.51 6.64 -11.45
CA ASP A 159 -18.78 5.49 -12.31
C ASP A 159 -17.63 5.26 -13.31
N GLY A 160 -17.59 4.08 -13.94
CA GLY A 160 -16.60 3.75 -14.98
C GLY A 160 -15.36 2.99 -14.49
N HIS A 161 -15.31 2.64 -13.20
CA HIS A 161 -14.27 1.80 -12.62
C HIS A 161 -14.73 0.36 -12.33
N HIS A 162 -15.95 0.01 -12.69
CA HIS A 162 -16.52 -1.32 -12.47
C HIS A 162 -15.82 -2.36 -13.35
N GLY A 163 -15.44 -3.48 -12.74
CA GLY A 163 -14.74 -4.54 -13.45
C GLY A 163 -13.27 -4.20 -13.77
N ALA A 164 -12.71 -3.15 -13.16
CA ALA A 164 -11.36 -2.67 -13.47
C ALA A 164 -10.33 -3.15 -12.44
N VAL A 165 -9.15 -3.49 -12.94
CA VAL A 165 -7.93 -3.69 -12.15
C VAL A 165 -6.98 -2.55 -12.49
N HIS A 166 -6.66 -1.73 -11.50
CA HIS A 166 -5.75 -0.59 -11.63
C HIS A 166 -4.39 -0.93 -11.05
N GLU A 167 -3.37 -1.03 -11.90
CA GLU A 167 -1.98 -1.16 -11.47
C GLU A 167 -1.39 0.22 -11.16
N LEU A 168 -0.85 0.39 -9.96
CA LEU A 168 -0.48 1.72 -9.46
C LEU A 168 1.03 1.80 -9.17
N THR A 169 1.67 2.81 -9.73
CA THR A 169 3.11 3.09 -9.57
C THR A 169 3.36 4.56 -9.25
N GLY A 170 4.56 4.86 -8.74
CA GLY A 170 5.08 6.24 -8.77
C GLY A 170 5.41 6.70 -10.20
N PRO A 171 5.76 7.98 -10.38
CA PRO A 171 6.01 8.59 -11.70
C PRO A 171 7.27 8.05 -12.40
N GLU A 172 8.29 7.65 -11.63
CA GLU A 172 9.55 7.17 -12.21
C GLU A 172 10.20 6.07 -11.38
N PRO A 173 10.95 5.13 -11.99
CA PRO A 173 11.79 4.20 -11.26
C PRO A 173 12.94 4.93 -10.58
N ILE A 174 13.18 4.63 -9.31
CA ILE A 174 14.30 5.16 -8.53
C ILE A 174 15.11 4.02 -7.91
N THR A 175 16.44 4.07 -8.09
CA THR A 175 17.36 3.05 -7.57
C THR A 175 17.39 3.07 -6.04
N GLN A 176 17.70 1.95 -5.39
CA GLN A 176 17.83 1.92 -3.92
C GLN A 176 18.92 2.89 -3.44
N ALA A 177 20.03 3.01 -4.18
CA ALA A 177 21.08 3.97 -3.86
C ALA A 177 20.59 5.43 -3.98
N ASP A 178 19.83 5.75 -5.04
CA ASP A 178 19.24 7.08 -5.22
C ASP A 178 18.14 7.38 -4.19
N GLN A 179 17.37 6.39 -3.76
CA GLN A 179 16.41 6.57 -2.66
C GLN A 179 17.11 7.08 -1.41
N VAL A 180 18.23 6.46 -1.02
CA VAL A 180 19.01 6.90 0.15
C VAL A 180 19.63 8.27 -0.07
N ARG A 181 20.11 8.56 -1.29
CA ARG A 181 20.62 9.89 -1.65
C ARG A 181 19.53 10.98 -1.52
N VAL A 182 18.34 10.77 -2.07
CA VAL A 182 17.21 11.71 -1.97
C VAL A 182 16.77 11.90 -0.51
N ILE A 183 16.71 10.81 0.28
CA ILE A 183 16.46 10.90 1.73
C ILE A 183 17.53 11.76 2.40
N SER A 184 18.80 11.53 2.12
CA SER A 184 19.94 12.27 2.68
C SER A 184 19.83 13.77 2.38
N GLU A 185 19.64 14.12 1.10
CA GLU A 185 19.51 15.50 0.62
C GLU A 185 18.35 16.26 1.28
N ILE A 186 17.15 15.67 1.32
CA ILE A 186 15.95 16.35 1.83
C ILE A 186 15.92 16.39 3.36
N THR A 187 16.39 15.32 4.02
CA THR A 187 16.37 15.26 5.49
C THR A 187 17.52 16.05 6.12
N GLY A 188 18.62 16.26 5.40
CA GLY A 188 19.87 16.85 5.90
C GLY A 188 20.72 15.87 6.71
N LEU A 189 20.37 14.58 6.74
CA LEU A 189 21.14 13.53 7.42
C LEU A 189 22.20 12.99 6.44
N PRO A 190 23.47 12.80 6.84
CA PRO A 190 24.56 12.43 5.93
C PRO A 190 24.56 10.93 5.56
N ALA A 191 23.39 10.39 5.22
CA ALA A 191 23.24 8.99 4.88
C ALA A 191 23.81 8.70 3.49
N ARG A 192 24.53 7.58 3.36
CA ARG A 192 24.97 7.03 2.07
C ARG A 192 24.63 5.56 1.96
N TRP A 193 24.42 5.10 0.73
CA TRP A 193 24.33 3.69 0.42
C TRP A 193 25.70 3.02 0.55
N LEU A 194 25.75 1.86 1.18
CA LEU A 194 26.88 0.95 1.17
C LEU A 194 26.42 -0.38 0.59
N GLU A 195 26.86 -0.63 -0.63
CA GLU A 195 26.67 -1.92 -1.28
C GLU A 195 27.42 -3.00 -0.48
N VAL A 196 26.69 -4.04 -0.09
CA VAL A 196 27.22 -5.23 0.58
C VAL A 196 26.77 -6.47 -0.19
N SER A 197 27.43 -7.61 0.04
CA SER A 197 27.09 -8.82 -0.71
C SER A 197 25.64 -9.28 -0.40
N PRO A 198 24.97 -9.98 -1.34
CA PRO A 198 23.67 -10.58 -1.08
C PRO A 198 23.66 -11.48 0.14
N GLU A 199 24.74 -12.23 0.38
CA GLU A 199 24.89 -13.13 1.54
C GLU A 199 24.95 -12.35 2.85
N HIS A 200 25.62 -11.19 2.86
CA HIS A 200 25.65 -10.31 4.03
C HIS A 200 24.26 -9.74 4.32
N THR A 201 23.58 -9.20 3.30
CA THR A 201 22.21 -8.67 3.43
C THR A 201 21.25 -9.77 3.90
N ARG A 202 21.39 -10.98 3.37
CA ARG A 202 20.62 -12.15 3.79
C ARG A 202 20.81 -12.45 5.27
N ALA A 203 22.06 -12.50 5.73
CA ALA A 203 22.38 -12.77 7.13
C ALA A 203 21.78 -11.70 8.08
N GLU A 204 21.86 -10.42 7.70
CA GLU A 204 21.26 -9.33 8.47
C GLU A 204 19.72 -9.45 8.55
N LEU A 205 19.05 -9.70 7.42
CA LEU A 205 17.59 -9.84 7.39
C LEU A 205 17.10 -11.04 8.22
N LEU A 206 17.79 -12.18 8.12
CA LEU A 206 17.49 -13.36 8.95
C LEU A 206 17.66 -13.08 10.44
N ALA A 207 18.70 -12.33 10.83
CA ALA A 207 18.92 -11.93 12.22
C ALA A 207 17.80 -11.04 12.78
N THR A 208 17.02 -10.39 11.91
CA THR A 208 15.82 -9.60 12.28
C THR A 208 14.53 -10.42 12.32
N GLY A 209 14.61 -11.75 12.15
CA GLY A 209 13.47 -12.67 12.27
C GLY A 209 12.65 -12.87 10.99
N TRP A 210 13.14 -12.41 9.84
CA TRP A 210 12.45 -12.63 8.58
C TRP A 210 12.50 -14.11 8.16
N PRO A 211 11.41 -14.67 7.59
CA PRO A 211 11.42 -16.02 7.07
C PRO A 211 12.44 -16.18 5.92
N PRO A 212 13.23 -17.26 5.87
CA PRO A 212 14.26 -17.44 4.84
C PRO A 212 13.74 -17.30 3.41
N GLN A 213 12.60 -17.91 3.11
CA GLN A 213 11.97 -17.85 1.79
C GLN A 213 11.59 -16.42 1.37
N ALA A 214 11.16 -15.59 2.32
CA ALA A 214 10.85 -14.19 2.05
C ALA A 214 12.11 -13.37 1.76
N VAL A 215 13.19 -13.61 2.53
CA VAL A 215 14.49 -12.96 2.30
C VAL A 215 15.04 -13.33 0.92
N ASP A 216 15.04 -14.62 0.58
CA ASP A 216 15.54 -15.13 -0.69
C ASP A 216 14.73 -14.58 -1.87
N GLY A 217 13.40 -14.51 -1.75
CA GLY A 217 12.53 -13.89 -2.75
C GLY A 217 12.77 -12.40 -2.94
N ILE A 218 12.99 -11.64 -1.86
CA ILE A 218 13.29 -10.20 -1.93
C ILE A 218 14.63 -9.96 -2.64
N LEU A 219 15.67 -10.71 -2.28
CA LEU A 219 16.99 -10.55 -2.89
C LEU A 219 16.96 -10.93 -4.37
N GLN A 220 16.25 -11.99 -4.73
CA GLN A 220 16.08 -12.35 -6.14
C GLN A 220 15.30 -11.27 -6.92
N ALA A 221 14.21 -10.75 -6.37
CA ALA A 221 13.45 -9.67 -7.00
C ALA A 221 14.30 -8.40 -7.18
N GLN A 222 15.10 -8.04 -6.18
CA GLN A 222 16.03 -6.91 -6.28
C GLN A 222 17.11 -7.14 -7.34
N HIS A 223 17.66 -8.35 -7.43
CA HIS A 223 18.62 -8.71 -8.48
C HIS A 223 18.01 -8.54 -9.88
N ASP A 224 16.78 -9.03 -10.09
CA ASP A 224 16.08 -8.93 -11.37
C ASP A 224 15.84 -7.46 -11.76
N LEU A 225 15.48 -6.61 -10.80
CA LEU A 225 15.21 -5.18 -10.99
C LEU A 225 16.45 -4.37 -11.41
N VAL A 226 17.67 -4.89 -11.24
CA VAL A 226 18.90 -4.24 -11.74
C VAL A 226 18.93 -4.21 -13.27
N THR A 227 18.41 -5.26 -13.92
CA THR A 227 18.43 -5.40 -15.39
C THR A 227 17.07 -5.14 -16.02
N ARG A 228 15.99 -5.30 -15.25
CA ARG A 228 14.61 -5.12 -15.70
C ARG A 228 13.86 -4.26 -14.67
N PRO A 229 14.00 -2.92 -14.73
CA PRO A 229 13.25 -2.02 -13.85
C PRO A 229 11.75 -2.30 -13.95
N ALA A 230 11.04 -2.11 -12.83
CA ALA A 230 9.59 -2.26 -12.80
C ALA A 230 8.91 -1.23 -13.74
N PRO A 231 7.82 -1.62 -14.43
CA PRO A 231 7.12 -0.72 -15.34
C PRO A 231 6.48 0.44 -14.59
N VAL A 232 6.33 1.58 -15.27
CA VAL A 232 5.56 2.74 -14.80
C VAL A 232 4.19 2.71 -15.46
N THR A 233 3.13 2.98 -14.69
CA THR A 233 1.76 3.12 -15.19
C THR A 233 1.31 4.58 -15.16
N GLY A 234 0.43 4.96 -16.11
CA GLY A 234 -0.23 6.27 -16.14
C GLY A 234 -1.47 6.37 -15.25
N THR A 235 -1.84 5.28 -14.57
CA THR A 235 -3.16 5.10 -13.97
C THR A 235 -3.52 6.13 -12.91
N VAL A 236 -2.55 6.59 -12.11
CA VAL A 236 -2.81 7.65 -11.12
C VAL A 236 -3.25 8.93 -11.82
N GLU A 237 -2.53 9.37 -12.84
CA GLU A 237 -2.86 10.59 -13.60
C GLU A 237 -4.16 10.43 -14.37
N GLU A 238 -4.36 9.29 -15.02
CA GLU A 238 -5.56 8.99 -15.79
C GLU A 238 -6.83 9.03 -14.93
N VAL A 239 -6.79 8.47 -13.71
CA VAL A 239 -7.94 8.39 -12.80
C VAL A 239 -8.12 9.70 -12.02
N THR A 240 -7.05 10.27 -11.46
CA THR A 240 -7.14 11.43 -10.55
C THR A 240 -7.03 12.78 -11.24
N LYS A 241 -6.66 12.79 -12.53
CA LYS A 241 -6.35 14.01 -13.32
C LYS A 241 -5.24 14.86 -12.72
N SER A 242 -4.41 14.27 -11.86
CA SER A 242 -3.28 14.90 -11.19
C SER A 242 -2.04 14.01 -11.37
N ALA A 243 -0.87 14.63 -11.59
CA ALA A 243 0.37 13.87 -11.69
C ALA A 243 0.63 13.07 -10.40
N PRO A 244 1.11 11.82 -10.50
CA PRO A 244 1.51 11.06 -9.32
C PRO A 244 2.68 11.75 -8.60
N SER A 245 2.70 11.58 -7.30
CA SER A 245 3.69 12.19 -6.41
C SER A 245 5.06 11.55 -6.61
N THR A 246 6.09 12.37 -6.69
CA THR A 246 7.47 11.92 -6.77
C THR A 246 7.94 11.35 -5.43
N PHE A 247 8.99 10.54 -5.46
CA PHE A 247 9.61 10.05 -4.23
C PHE A 247 10.15 11.19 -3.35
N GLY A 248 10.66 12.26 -3.96
CA GLY A 248 11.16 13.43 -3.23
C GLY A 248 10.07 14.15 -2.43
N GLU A 249 8.87 14.33 -3.01
CA GLU A 249 7.72 14.90 -2.31
C GLU A 249 7.31 14.04 -1.11
N TRP A 250 7.23 12.72 -1.31
CA TRP A 250 6.95 11.79 -0.23
C TRP A 250 7.97 11.92 0.91
N VAL A 251 9.27 11.99 0.60
CA VAL A 251 10.34 12.17 1.59
C VAL A 251 10.20 13.51 2.32
N ALA A 252 9.89 14.60 1.62
CA ALA A 252 9.72 15.91 2.22
C ALA A 252 8.60 15.92 3.28
N GLU A 253 7.47 15.29 2.97
CA GLU A 253 6.33 15.16 3.88
C GLU A 253 6.65 14.28 5.10
N HIS A 254 7.48 13.26 4.90
CA HIS A 254 7.81 12.27 5.92
C HIS A 254 9.18 12.47 6.58
N ALA A 255 9.86 13.60 6.31
CA ALA A 255 11.24 13.84 6.74
C ALA A 255 11.44 13.67 8.25
N ALA A 256 10.45 14.05 9.05
CA ALA A 256 10.47 13.90 10.50
C ALA A 256 10.65 12.43 10.93
N ARG A 257 10.06 11.47 10.20
CA ARG A 257 10.12 10.03 10.53
C ARG A 257 11.52 9.44 10.34
N PHE A 258 12.35 10.06 9.49
CA PHE A 258 13.77 9.72 9.37
C PHE A 258 14.59 10.36 10.49
N ARG A 259 14.26 11.60 10.89
CA ARG A 259 15.01 12.36 11.90
C ARG A 259 14.80 11.86 13.33
N THR A 260 13.58 11.47 13.69
CA THR A 260 13.26 11.08 15.06
C THR A 260 13.39 9.56 15.26
N ALA A 261 13.88 9.17 16.44
CA ALA A 261 13.66 7.79 16.89
C ALA A 261 12.15 7.62 17.16
N PRO A 262 11.54 6.47 16.81
CA PRO A 262 10.19 6.20 17.28
C PRO A 262 10.18 6.27 18.81
N THR A 263 9.20 6.99 19.37
CA THR A 263 8.95 6.97 20.81
C THR A 263 8.66 5.53 21.22
N PRO A 264 9.31 5.00 22.29
CA PRO A 264 9.09 3.64 22.75
C PRO A 264 7.64 3.37 23.15
#